data_AF-A0A645JHJ2-F1
#
_entry.id   AF-A0A645JHJ2-F1
#
_cell.length_a   1.000
_cell.length_b   1.000
_cell.length_c   1.000
_cell.angle_alpha   90.00
_cell.angle_beta   90.00
_cell.angle_gamma   90.00
#
_symmetry.space_group_name_H-M   'P 1'
#
loop_
_entity.id
_entity.type
_entity.pdbx_description
1 polymer ?
#
loop_
_entity_poly.entity_id
_entity_poly.type
_entity_poly.pdbx_seq_one_letter_code
_entity_poly.pdbx_strand_id
1 'polypeptide(L)'
;MKGTGKTSCDVEETTRAAFTGKVDTVFVALNHQIWGTFDEKTLHTTIHSEKQVGDIDLLDFIASHTLLRGGRVYALLPEHMPDTSSVASLFRF
;
A
#
# COMPACT_ATOMS: atom_id res chain seq x y z
N MET A 1 -12.69 -5.92 6.88
CA MET A 1 -13.58 -4.91 6.24
C MET A 1 -13.98 -5.36 4.83
N LYS A 2 -15.26 -5.65 4.54
CA LYS A 2 -15.75 -5.82 3.16
C LYS A 2 -17.13 -5.18 3.03
N GLY A 3 -17.18 -3.98 2.46
CA GLY A 3 -18.43 -3.28 2.16
C GLY A 3 -18.14 -2.16 1.17
N THR A 4 -18.80 -2.20 0.01
CA THR A 4 -18.76 -1.24 -1.12
C THR A 4 -17.69 -1.42 -2.21
N GLY A 5 -16.67 -2.26 -2.06
CA GLY A 5 -15.62 -2.44 -3.08
C GLY A 5 -14.64 -1.25 -3.20
N LYS A 6 -14.77 -0.26 -2.32
CA LYS A 6 -13.90 0.92 -2.24
C LYS A 6 -12.77 0.76 -1.22
N THR A 7 -12.55 -0.44 -0.69
CA THR A 7 -11.52 -0.70 0.30
C THR A 7 -10.69 -1.90 -0.10
N SER A 8 -9.38 -1.84 0.10
CA SER A 8 -8.48 -2.97 -0.14
C SER A 8 -7.47 -3.13 0.99
N CYS A 9 -7.10 -4.38 1.27
CA CYS A 9 -5.97 -4.72 2.14
C CYS A 9 -4.87 -5.48 1.36
N ASP A 10 -5.02 -5.55 0.03
CA ASP A 10 -4.08 -6.18 -0.89
C ASP A 10 -2.99 -5.16 -1.24
N VAL A 11 -1.73 -5.55 -1.05
CA VAL A 11 -0.56 -4.68 -1.23
C VAL A 11 -0.39 -4.31 -2.70
N GLU A 12 -0.69 -5.22 -3.59
CA GLU A 12 -0.47 -5.22 -5.03
C GLU A 12 -1.48 -4.28 -5.69
N GLU A 13 -2.75 -4.45 -5.32
CA GLU A 13 -3.83 -3.54 -5.66
C GLU A 13 -3.58 -2.15 -5.08
N THR A 14 -3.20 -2.05 -3.80
CA THR A 14 -2.96 -0.76 -3.13
C THR A 14 -1.75 -0.04 -3.72
N THR A 15 -0.68 -0.75 -4.08
CA THR A 15 0.52 -0.20 -4.75
C THR A 15 0.13 0.44 -6.08
N ARG A 16 -0.61 -0.29 -6.92
CA ARG A 16 -1.12 0.24 -8.19
C ARG A 16 -2.07 1.41 -7.97
N ALA A 17 -2.97 1.33 -6.99
CA ALA A 17 -3.93 2.39 -6.70
C ALA A 17 -3.24 3.67 -6.19
N ALA A 18 -2.23 3.55 -5.34
CA ALA A 18 -1.42 4.65 -4.85
C ALA A 18 -0.66 5.30 -6.02
N PHE A 19 0.01 4.48 -6.85
CA PHE A 19 0.72 4.97 -8.03
C PHE A 19 -0.20 5.66 -9.05
N THR A 20 -1.45 5.24 -9.20
CA THR A 20 -2.42 5.83 -10.15
C THR A 20 -3.32 6.91 -9.54
N GLY A 21 -3.15 7.25 -8.26
CA GLY A 21 -3.91 8.32 -7.60
C GLY A 21 -5.36 7.98 -7.25
N LYS A 22 -5.66 6.69 -7.12
CA LYS A 22 -6.99 6.18 -6.77
C LYS A 22 -7.19 6.05 -5.26
N VAL A 23 -6.12 6.07 -4.47
CA VAL A 23 -6.17 6.04 -3.01
C VAL A 23 -6.61 7.40 -2.47
N ASP A 24 -7.68 7.40 -1.69
CA ASP A 24 -8.09 8.55 -0.86
C ASP A 24 -7.30 8.56 0.44
N THR A 25 -7.33 7.43 1.15
CA THR A 25 -6.71 7.25 2.46
C THR A 25 -6.04 5.89 2.53
N VAL A 26 -4.84 5.81 3.08
CA VAL A 26 -4.17 4.55 3.38
C VAL A 26 -3.65 4.51 4.81
N PHE A 27 -3.75 3.32 5.40
CA PHE A 27 -3.18 2.94 6.68
C PHE A 27 -2.02 1.98 6.42
N VAL A 28 -0.84 2.29 6.95
CA VAL A 28 0.36 1.47 6.80
C VAL A 28 0.89 1.06 8.17
N ALA A 29 1.28 -0.20 8.31
CA ALA A 29 1.85 -0.72 9.55
C ALA A 29 3.28 -0.22 9.76
N LEU A 30 3.54 0.37 10.93
CA LEU A 30 4.86 0.77 11.37
C LEU A 30 5.73 -0.45 11.70
N ASN A 31 7.04 -0.29 11.55
CA ASN A 31 8.05 -1.33 11.84
C ASN A 31 7.81 -2.65 11.07
N HIS A 32 7.08 -2.58 9.96
CA HIS A 32 6.87 -3.68 9.05
C HIS A 32 7.35 -3.28 7.67
N GLN A 33 7.90 -4.22 6.92
CA GLN A 33 8.44 -3.96 5.58
C GLN A 33 7.92 -5.03 4.65
N ILE A 34 7.50 -4.63 3.46
CA ILE A 34 7.17 -5.57 2.39
C ILE A 34 8.13 -5.31 1.26
N TRP A 35 9.06 -6.24 1.07
CA TRP A 35 10.05 -6.17 0.01
C TRP A 35 9.46 -6.60 -1.32
N GLY A 36 9.78 -5.86 -2.36
CA GLY A 36 9.35 -6.21 -3.69
C GLY A 36 9.74 -5.17 -4.73
N THR A 37 9.21 -5.36 -5.93
CA THR A 37 9.39 -4.45 -7.07
C THR A 37 8.05 -4.01 -7.61
N PHE A 38 8.02 -2.81 -8.20
CA PHE A 38 6.86 -2.29 -8.91
C PHE A 38 7.27 -1.84 -10.31
N ASP A 39 6.64 -2.41 -11.33
CA ASP A 39 6.82 -1.98 -12.71
C ASP A 39 5.76 -0.94 -13.07
N GLU A 40 6.18 0.32 -13.20
CA GLU A 40 5.31 1.45 -13.52
C GLU A 40 4.63 1.34 -14.89
N LYS A 41 5.22 0.59 -15.83
CA LYS A 41 4.67 0.43 -17.19
C LYS A 41 3.56 -0.60 -17.22
N THR A 42 3.75 -1.71 -16.51
CA THR A 42 2.77 -2.82 -16.48
C THR A 42 1.81 -2.72 -15.28
N LEU A 43 2.11 -1.83 -14.33
CA LEU A 43 1.42 -1.69 -13.05
C LEU A 43 1.38 -3.00 -12.25
N HIS A 44 2.44 -3.79 -12.37
CA HIS A 44 2.59 -5.07 -11.69
C HIS A 44 3.49 -4.92 -10.47
N THR A 45 3.07 -5.54 -9.37
CA THR A 45 3.83 -5.61 -8.13
C THR A 45 4.30 -7.04 -7.93
N THR A 46 5.59 -7.24 -7.69
CA THR A 46 6.16 -8.53 -7.31
C THR A 46 6.59 -8.44 -5.86
N ILE A 47 6.04 -9.31 -5.00
CA ILE A 47 6.38 -9.37 -3.58
C ILE A 47 7.43 -10.47 -3.35
N HIS A 48 8.44 -10.16 -2.55
CA HIS A 48 9.48 -11.07 -2.14
C HIS A 48 9.42 -11.34 -0.63
N SER A 49 9.66 -12.58 -0.22
CA SER A 49 9.68 -12.97 1.19
C SER A 49 10.87 -12.40 1.96
N GLU A 50 11.96 -12.12 1.26
CA GLU A 50 13.18 -11.53 1.80
C GLU A 50 13.66 -10.43 0.86
N LYS A 51 14.42 -9.48 1.40
CA LYS A 51 14.96 -8.36 0.63
C LYS A 51 15.94 -8.85 -0.44
N GLN A 52 15.67 -8.51 -1.70
CA GLN A 52 16.56 -8.73 -2.82
C GLN A 52 17.21 -7.45 -3.32
N VAL A 53 18.22 -7.58 -4.17
CA VAL A 53 18.88 -6.43 -4.79
C VAL A 53 17.91 -5.74 -5.74
N GLY A 54 17.66 -4.44 -5.50
CA GLY A 54 16.72 -3.65 -6.28
C GLY A 54 15.31 -3.58 -5.68
N ASP A 55 15.03 -4.31 -4.60
CA ASP A 55 13.75 -4.21 -3.91
C ASP A 55 13.59 -2.87 -3.21
N ILE A 56 12.35 -2.39 -3.25
CA ILE A 56 11.85 -1.27 -2.48
C ILE A 56 10.97 -1.79 -1.33
N ASP A 57 10.76 -0.94 -0.33
CA ASP A 57 9.70 -1.16 0.64
C ASP A 57 8.37 -0.69 0.02
N LEU A 58 7.49 -1.64 -0.28
CA LEU A 58 6.21 -1.37 -0.91
C LEU A 58 5.28 -0.55 -0.01
N LEU A 59 5.42 -0.63 1.32
CA LEU A 59 4.63 0.21 2.24
C LEU A 59 5.05 1.67 2.17
N ASP A 60 6.36 1.94 2.11
CA ASP A 60 6.90 3.29 1.92
C ASP A 60 6.54 3.83 0.54
N PHE A 61 6.57 2.99 -0.50
CA PHE A 61 6.12 3.35 -1.84
C PHE A 61 4.65 3.77 -1.85
N ILE A 62 3.77 2.96 -1.25
CA ILE A 62 2.34 3.24 -1.12
C ILE A 62 2.11 4.56 -0.38
N ALA A 63 2.77 4.75 0.77
CA ALA A 63 2.64 5.97 1.58
C ALA A 63 3.08 7.20 0.78
N SER A 64 4.27 7.14 0.19
CA SER A 64 4.85 8.26 -0.57
C SER A 64 4.00 8.64 -1.77
N HIS A 65 3.58 7.67 -2.58
CA HIS A 65 2.74 7.95 -3.75
C HIS A 65 1.33 8.41 -3.39
N THR A 66 0.78 7.96 -2.26
CA THR A 66 -0.50 8.45 -1.76
C THR A 66 -0.39 9.93 -1.37
N LEU A 67 0.64 10.31 -0.60
CA LEU A 67 0.88 11.72 -0.24
C LEU A 67 1.10 12.60 -1.48
N LEU A 68 1.94 12.15 -2.42
CA LEU A 68 2.24 12.87 -3.66
C LEU A 68 0.99 13.13 -4.52
N ARG A 69 -0.08 12.35 -4.34
CA ARG A 69 -1.32 12.47 -5.09
C ARG A 69 -2.46 13.09 -4.30
N GLY A 70 -2.16 13.66 -3.14
CA GLY A 70 -3.12 14.35 -2.29
C GLY A 70 -4.06 13.40 -1.53
N GLY A 71 -3.66 12.14 -1.37
CA GLY A 71 -4.32 11.24 -0.42
C GLY A 71 -3.79 11.44 1.00
N ARG A 72 -4.41 10.74 1.94
CA ARG A 72 -4.06 10.76 3.37
C ARG A 72 -3.30 9.49 3.73
N VAL A 73 -2.27 9.61 4.55
CA VAL A 73 -1.52 8.47 5.08
C VAL A 73 -1.61 8.49 6.61
N TYR A 74 -1.91 7.34 7.18
CA TYR A 74 -1.83 7.09 8.61
C TYR A 74 -0.88 5.93 8.86
N ALA A 75 0.22 6.20 9.55
CA ALA A 75 1.11 5.14 10.00
C ALA A 75 0.63 4.65 11.37
N LEU A 76 0.32 3.37 11.49
CA LEU A 76 -0.25 2.76 12.68
C LEU A 76 0.68 1.68 13.21
N LEU A 77 0.74 1.52 14.53
CA LEU A 77 1.34 0.31 15.09
C LEU A 77 0.50 -0.91 14.69
N PRO A 78 1.10 -2.11 14.51
CA PRO A 78 0.39 -3.30 14.06
C PRO A 78 -0.87 -3.62 14.86
N GLU A 79 -0.88 -3.37 16.17
CA GLU A 79 -2.04 -3.60 17.05
C GLU A 79 -3.23 -2.68 16.77
N HIS A 80 -3.02 -1.56 16.07
CA HIS A 80 -4.06 -0.60 15.68
C HIS A 80 -4.52 -0.79 14.24
N MET A 81 -3.95 -1.74 13.50
CA MET A 81 -4.36 -1.97 12.11
C MET A 81 -5.80 -2.48 12.05
N PRO A 82 -6.59 -2.06 11.05
CA PRO A 82 -8.00 -2.46 10.91
C PRO A 82 -8.22 -3.97 10.67
N ASP A 83 -7.14 -4.72 10.43
CA ASP A 83 -7.09 -6.17 10.24
C ASP A 83 -5.64 -6.65 10.50
N THR A 84 -5.35 -7.95 10.32
CA THR A 84 -3.98 -8.50 10.36
C THR A 84 -3.11 -8.09 9.16
N SER A 85 -3.64 -7.26 8.25
CA SER A 85 -2.93 -6.74 7.08
C SER A 85 -1.95 -5.63 7.46
N SER A 86 -0.80 -5.61 6.80
CA SER A 86 0.19 -4.52 6.90
C SER A 86 -0.23 -3.23 6.18
N VAL A 87 -1.26 -3.29 5.34
CA VAL A 87 -1.84 -2.15 4.62
C VAL A 87 -3.36 -2.25 4.58
N ALA A 88 -4.03 -1.11 4.70
CA ALA A 88 -5.46 -0.97 4.41
C ALA A 88 -5.71 0.34 3.68
N SER A 89 -6.48 0.33 2.60
CA SER A 89 -6.73 1.49 1.76
C SER A 89 -8.22 1.74 1.56
N LEU A 90 -8.56 3.01 1.41
CA LEU A 90 -9.85 3.52 0.95
C LEU A 90 -9.61 4.21 -0.39
N PHE A 91 -10.41 3.85 -1.39
CA PHE A 91 -10.36 4.41 -2.74
C PHE A 91 -11.36 5.54 -2.91
N ARG A 92 -11.02 6.48 -3.80
CA ARG A 92 -11.82 7.68 -4.10
C ARG A 92 -13.15 7.36 -4.79
N PHE A 93 -13.21 6.30 -5.60
CA PHE A 93 -14.37 5.94 -6.42
C PHE A 93 -14.46 4.44 -6.64
#